data_AF-A0A3N4KEH2-F1
#
_entry.id   AF-A0A3N4KEH2-F1
#
_cell.length_a   1.000
_cell.length_b   1.000
_cell.length_c   1.000
_cell.angle_alpha   90.00
_cell.angle_beta   90.00
_cell.angle_gamma   90.00
#
_symmetry.space_group_name_H-M   'P 1'
#
loop_
_entity.id
_entity.type
_entity.pdbx_description
1 polymer ?
#
loop_
_entity_poly.entity_id
_entity_poly.type
_entity_poly.pdbx_seq_one_letter_code
_entity_poly.pdbx_strand_id
1 'polypeptide(L)'
;MSDPSLGVRSGLQGRVNHNLDILLKRFENISQLAPVEGKSREITAAETYQIECHASAMIRAAEDLLSLTRSLKEAWLFGQLGSELGVVDPATDENAKQVGKALQKLASKPRSSM
;
A
#
# COMPACT_ATOMS: atom_id res chain seq x y z
N MET A 1 -21.85 13.02 -0.17
CA MET A 1 -20.43 13.31 -0.45
C MET A 1 -19.70 11.99 -0.33
N SER A 2 -19.28 11.40 -1.45
CA SER A 2 -18.62 10.07 -1.44
C SER A 2 -17.21 10.20 -0.91
N ASP A 3 -16.84 9.41 0.09
CA ASP A 3 -15.50 9.39 0.68
C ASP A 3 -14.46 9.01 -0.39
N PRO A 4 -13.50 9.89 -0.74
CA PRO A 4 -12.45 9.61 -1.72
C PRO A 4 -11.58 8.40 -1.36
N SER A 5 -11.53 8.01 -0.08
CA SER A 5 -10.75 6.88 0.42
C SER A 5 -11.32 5.52 -0.01
N LEU A 6 -12.61 5.45 -0.37
CA LEU A 6 -13.27 4.21 -0.81
C LEU A 6 -12.69 3.67 -2.12
N GLY A 7 -12.44 4.53 -3.10
CA GLY A 7 -11.90 4.14 -4.40
C GLY A 7 -10.48 3.60 -4.31
N VAL A 8 -9.66 4.22 -3.45
CA VAL A 8 -8.29 3.78 -3.19
C VAL A 8 -8.28 2.41 -2.51
N ARG A 9 -9.11 2.22 -1.47
CA ARG A 9 -9.26 0.94 -0.77
C ARG A 9 -9.73 -0.17 -1.70
N SER A 10 -10.72 0.09 -2.57
CA SER A 10 -11.18 -0.91 -3.54
C SER A 10 -10.10 -1.26 -4.57
N GLY A 11 -9.29 -0.28 -5.00
CA GLY A 11 -8.17 -0.52 -5.91
C GLY A 11 -7.08 -1.39 -5.29
N LEU A 12 -6.71 -1.11 -4.03
CA LEU A 12 -5.74 -1.91 -3.29
C LEU A 12 -6.23 -3.34 -3.06
N GLN A 13 -7.49 -3.50 -2.64
CA GLN A 13 -8.11 -4.82 -2.47
C GLN A 13 -8.17 -5.58 -3.80
N GLY A 14 -8.49 -4.89 -4.90
CA GLY A 14 -8.49 -5.47 -6.24
C GLY A 14 -7.11 -6.02 -6.64
N ARG A 15 -6.04 -5.27 -6.36
CA ARG A 15 -4.66 -5.74 -6.59
C ARG A 15 -4.30 -6.96 -5.75
N VAL A 16 -4.68 -6.99 -4.47
CA VAL A 16 -4.46 -8.17 -3.61
C VAL A 16 -5.19 -9.39 -4.18
N ASN A 17 -6.47 -9.25 -4.47
CA ASN A 17 -7.30 -10.34 -4.99
C ASN A 17 -6.77 -10.86 -6.33
N HIS A 18 -6.33 -9.98 -7.22
CA HIS A 18 -5.75 -10.35 -8.51
C HIS A 18 -4.49 -11.19 -8.36
N ASN A 19 -3.55 -10.79 -7.48
CA ASN A 19 -2.33 -11.55 -7.26
C ASN A 19 -2.60 -12.89 -6.56
N LEU A 20 -3.54 -12.94 -5.61
CA LEU A 20 -3.97 -14.21 -5.00
C LEU A 20 -4.58 -15.17 -6.03
N ASP A 21 -5.40 -14.64 -6.94
CA ASP A 21 -5.98 -15.41 -8.03
C ASP A 21 -4.91 -15.99 -8.97
N ILE A 22 -3.88 -15.20 -9.31
CA ILE A 22 -2.72 -15.70 -10.07
C ILE A 22 -2.01 -16.82 -9.32
N LEU A 23 -1.70 -16.64 -8.03
CA LEU A 23 -1.00 -17.65 -7.23
C LEU A 23 -1.76 -18.97 -7.20
N LEU A 24 -3.06 -18.93 -6.92
CA LEU A 24 -3.91 -20.12 -6.82
C LEU A 24 -4.09 -20.81 -8.17
N LYS A 25 -4.48 -20.06 -9.22
CA LYS A 25 -4.73 -20.65 -10.55
C LYS A 25 -3.47 -21.22 -11.19
N ARG A 26 -2.32 -20.56 -11.02
CA ARG A 26 -1.05 -21.06 -11.60
C ARG A 26 -0.56 -22.29 -10.87
N PHE A 27 -0.74 -22.36 -9.55
CA PHE A 27 -0.46 -23.56 -8.79
C PHE A 27 -1.37 -24.73 -9.21
N GLU A 28 -2.67 -24.48 -9.38
CA GLU A 28 -3.62 -25.46 -9.90
C GLU A 28 -3.19 -25.99 -11.28
N ASN A 29 -2.84 -25.09 -12.20
CA ASN A 29 -2.34 -25.48 -13.53
C ASN A 29 -1.08 -26.35 -13.45
N ILE A 30 -0.12 -26.02 -12.58
CA ILE A 30 1.08 -26.85 -12.38
C ILE A 30 0.68 -28.25 -11.88
N SER A 31 -0.26 -28.33 -10.93
CA SER A 31 -0.75 -29.61 -10.42
C SER A 31 -1.43 -30.46 -11.51
N GLN A 32 -2.10 -29.83 -12.48
CA GLN A 32 -2.72 -30.52 -13.63
C GLN A 32 -1.67 -31.04 -14.62
N LEU A 33 -0.55 -30.34 -14.78
CA LEU A 33 0.53 -30.70 -15.71
C LEU A 33 1.54 -31.70 -15.11
N ALA A 34 1.63 -31.79 -13.78
CA ALA A 34 2.61 -32.61 -13.06
C ALA A 34 2.61 -34.12 -13.41
N PRO A 35 1.48 -34.79 -13.70
CA PRO A 35 1.49 -36.20 -14.09
C PRO A 35 2.16 -36.40 -15.46
N VAL A 36 3.11 -37.34 -15.56
CA VAL A 36 3.88 -37.62 -16.79
C VAL A 36 3.45 -38.93 -17.47
N GLU A 37 2.66 -39.75 -16.78
CA GLU A 37 2.24 -41.07 -17.26
C GLU A 37 1.39 -40.98 -18.54
N GLY A 38 1.71 -41.82 -19.53
CA GLY A 38 0.97 -41.88 -20.81
C GLY A 38 1.28 -40.77 -21.81
N LYS A 39 2.23 -39.86 -21.52
CA LYS A 39 2.58 -38.74 -22.40
C LYS A 39 3.81 -39.04 -23.26
N SER A 40 3.82 -38.52 -24.50
CA SER A 40 4.99 -38.58 -25.37
C SER A 40 6.07 -37.59 -24.90
N ARG A 41 7.33 -37.80 -25.31
CA ARG A 41 8.44 -36.91 -24.91
C ARG A 41 8.22 -35.46 -25.37
N GLU A 42 7.61 -35.28 -26.53
CA GLU A 42 7.31 -33.98 -27.12
C GLU A 42 6.25 -33.23 -26.27
N ILE A 43 5.23 -33.97 -25.80
CA ILE A 43 4.20 -33.42 -24.90
C ILE A 43 4.83 -33.05 -23.56
N THR A 44 5.59 -33.96 -22.95
CA THR A 44 6.25 -33.71 -21.67
C THR A 44 7.18 -32.49 -21.73
N ALA A 45 7.91 -32.31 -22.83
CA ALA A 45 8.78 -31.14 -23.00
C ALA A 45 7.96 -29.83 -23.07
N ALA A 46 6.85 -29.83 -23.80
CA ALA A 46 5.97 -28.66 -23.88
C ALA A 46 5.32 -28.33 -22.53
N GLU A 47 4.87 -29.32 -21.78
CA GLU A 47 4.29 -29.13 -20.44
C GLU A 47 5.31 -28.70 -19.40
N THR A 48 6.56 -29.17 -19.50
CA THR A 48 7.66 -28.70 -18.64
C THR A 48 7.87 -27.19 -18.81
N TYR A 49 7.90 -26.70 -20.05
CA TYR A 49 7.97 -25.26 -20.32
C TYR A 49 6.76 -24.48 -19.76
N GLN A 50 5.56 -25.06 -19.82
CA GLN A 50 4.36 -24.45 -19.24
C GLN A 50 4.45 -24.35 -17.71
N ILE A 51 4.98 -25.38 -17.05
CA ILE A 51 5.24 -25.36 -15.59
C ILE A 51 6.20 -24.22 -15.24
N GLU A 52 7.30 -24.05 -15.98
CA GLU A 52 8.25 -22.94 -15.76
C GLU A 52 7.58 -21.57 -15.94
N CYS A 53 6.73 -21.42 -16.97
CA CYS A 53 5.97 -20.20 -17.20
C CYS A 53 5.00 -19.90 -16.05
N HIS A 54 4.31 -20.92 -15.54
CA HIS A 54 3.39 -20.77 -14.40
C HIS A 54 4.14 -20.41 -13.11
N ALA A 55 5.27 -21.05 -12.83
CA ALA A 55 6.13 -20.72 -11.68
C ALA A 55 6.64 -19.27 -11.76
N SER A 56 7.09 -18.84 -12.94
CA SER A 56 7.52 -17.45 -13.17
C SER A 56 6.39 -16.44 -12.96
N ALA A 57 5.17 -16.76 -13.38
CA ALA A 57 4.00 -15.91 -13.13
C ALA A 57 3.67 -15.80 -11.63
N MET A 58 3.81 -16.89 -10.87
CA MET A 58 3.61 -16.89 -9.42
C MET A 58 4.65 -16.01 -8.71
N ILE A 59 5.93 -16.10 -9.11
CA ILE A 59 7.00 -15.26 -8.55
C ILE A 59 6.66 -13.78 -8.73
N ARG A 60 6.27 -13.37 -9.95
CA ARG A 60 5.88 -11.98 -10.22
C ARG A 60 4.68 -11.51 -9.38
N ALA A 61 3.69 -12.38 -9.18
CA ALA A 61 2.53 -12.04 -8.33
C ALA A 61 2.94 -11.86 -6.85
N ALA A 62 3.85 -12.70 -6.36
CA ALA A 62 4.41 -12.54 -5.01
C ALA A 62 5.24 -11.25 -4.88
N GLU A 63 6.03 -10.91 -5.90
CA GLU A 63 6.79 -9.65 -5.94
C GLU A 63 5.89 -8.41 -5.95
N ASP A 64 4.77 -8.42 -6.69
CA ASP A 64 3.80 -7.31 -6.65
C ASP A 64 3.13 -7.18 -5.28
N LEU A 65 2.81 -8.29 -4.62
CA LEU A 65 2.32 -8.27 -3.23
C LEU A 65 3.36 -7.68 -2.28
N LEU A 66 4.64 -8.06 -2.39
CA LEU A 66 5.71 -7.48 -1.59
C LEU A 66 5.87 -5.98 -1.85
N SER A 67 5.84 -5.57 -3.12
CA SER A 67 5.87 -4.16 -3.53
C SER A 67 4.69 -3.38 -2.94
N LEU A 68 3.47 -3.94 -3.01
CA LEU A 68 2.27 -3.36 -2.43
C LEU A 68 2.40 -3.19 -0.91
N THR A 69 2.87 -4.21 -0.19
CA THR A 69 3.06 -4.09 1.27
C THR A 69 4.11 -3.06 1.64
N ARG A 70 5.17 -2.89 0.82
CA ARG A 70 6.15 -1.81 1.00
C ARG A 70 5.47 -0.45 0.86
N SER A 71 4.74 -0.21 -0.23
CA SER A 71 4.03 1.06 -0.45
C SER A 71 3.02 1.37 0.65
N LEU A 72 2.31 0.36 1.18
CA LEU A 72 1.39 0.55 2.31
C LEU A 72 2.12 0.95 3.60
N LYS A 73 3.25 0.31 3.89
CA LYS A 73 4.09 0.65 5.05
C LYS A 73 4.68 2.04 4.91
N GLU A 74 5.18 2.41 3.73
CA GLU A 74 5.69 3.75 3.44
C GLU A 74 4.59 4.80 3.60
N ALA A 75 3.41 4.56 3.04
CA ALA A 75 2.27 5.46 3.19
C ALA A 75 1.87 5.65 4.66
N TRP A 76 1.94 4.59 5.47
CA TRP A 76 1.71 4.68 6.90
C TRP A 76 2.81 5.48 7.62
N LEU A 77 4.07 5.16 7.38
CA LEU A 77 5.23 5.83 8.00
C LEU A 77 5.33 7.31 7.66
N PHE A 78 4.91 7.71 6.46
CA PHE A 78 4.95 9.10 6.00
C PHE A 78 3.63 9.85 6.22
N GLY A 79 2.70 9.30 7.01
CA GLY A 79 1.45 9.95 7.39
C GLY A 79 0.43 10.12 6.24
N GLN A 80 0.64 9.43 5.10
CA GLN A 80 -0.32 9.37 4.00
C GLN A 80 -1.49 8.44 4.32
N LEU A 81 -1.28 7.48 5.22
CA LEU A 81 -2.27 6.54 5.77
C LEU A 81 -2.35 6.75 7.29
N GLY A 82 -3.08 7.77 7.73
CA GLY A 82 -3.26 8.13 9.14
C GLY A 82 -2.72 9.53 9.44
N SER A 83 -3.62 10.48 9.69
CA SER A 83 -3.33 11.92 9.78
C SER A 83 -2.68 12.38 11.10
N GLU A 84 -2.01 11.52 11.87
CA GLU A 84 -1.66 11.84 13.26
C GLU A 84 -0.23 11.46 13.66
N LEU A 85 0.71 11.41 12.71
CA LEU A 85 2.14 11.27 13.04
C LEU A 85 2.78 12.55 13.59
N GLY A 86 2.00 13.63 13.72
CA GLY A 86 2.28 14.67 14.69
C GLY A 86 1.36 14.46 15.88
N VAL A 87 1.92 14.13 17.05
CA VAL A 87 1.28 14.54 18.31
C VAL A 87 1.27 16.06 18.26
N VAL A 88 0.25 16.65 17.64
CA VAL A 88 -0.10 18.04 17.90
C VAL A 88 -0.62 17.97 19.32
N ASP A 89 0.28 18.18 20.28
CA ASP A 89 -0.14 18.45 21.64
C ASP A 89 -1.19 19.55 21.54
N PRO A 90 -2.45 19.31 21.92
CA PRO A 90 -3.50 20.32 21.83
C PRO A 90 -3.12 21.60 22.59
N ALA A 91 -2.18 21.53 23.54
CA ALA A 91 -1.61 22.71 24.18
C ALA A 91 -0.73 23.55 23.24
N THR A 92 -0.12 23.00 22.19
CA THR A 92 0.70 23.75 21.24
C THR A 92 -0.13 24.75 20.44
N ASP A 93 -1.31 24.32 19.96
CA ASP A 93 -2.26 25.18 19.26
C ASP A 93 -2.86 26.25 20.20
N GLU A 94 -3.14 25.88 21.45
CA GLU A 94 -3.65 26.82 22.45
C GLU A 94 -2.58 27.85 22.86
N ASN A 95 -1.33 27.41 23.07
CA ASN A 95 -0.20 28.28 23.38
C ASN A 95 0.07 29.26 22.23
N ALA A 96 0.00 28.81 20.99
CA ALA A 96 0.14 29.69 19.82
C ALA A 96 -0.94 30.78 19.79
N LYS A 97 -2.20 30.45 20.11
CA LYS A 97 -3.29 31.43 20.23
C LYS A 97 -3.05 32.43 21.36
N GLN A 98 -2.56 31.98 22.51
CA GLN A 98 -2.28 32.85 23.65
C GLN A 98 -1.13 33.83 23.36
N VAL A 99 -0.04 33.34 22.75
CA VAL A 99 1.08 34.18 22.32
C VAL A 99 0.62 35.22 21.28
N GLY A 100 -0.19 34.82 20.30
CA GLY A 100 -0.76 35.74 19.30
C GLY A 100 -1.59 36.87 19.94
N LYS A 101 -2.45 36.54 20.90
CA LYS A 101 -3.23 37.54 21.66
C LYS A 101 -2.33 38.47 22.48
N ALA A 102 -1.26 37.95 23.08
CA ALA A 102 -0.31 38.75 23.85
C ALA A 102 0.48 39.73 22.96
N LEU A 103 0.94 39.27 21.79
CA LEU A 103 1.61 40.11 20.80
C LEU A 103 0.68 41.22 20.28
N GLN A 104 -0.60 40.91 20.04
CA GLN A 104 -1.57 41.91 19.60
C GLN A 104 -1.81 42.98 20.67
N LYS A 105 -1.87 42.60 21.95
CA LYS A 105 -1.97 43.54 23.07
C LYS A 105 -0.73 44.45 23.18
N LEU A 106 0.46 43.91 22.92
CA LEU A 106 1.71 44.68 22.93
C LEU A 106 1.79 45.64 21.73
N ALA A 107 1.34 45.21 20.55
CA ALA A 107 1.29 46.05 19.36
C ALA A 107 0.25 47.17 19.47
N SER A 108 -0.88 46.93 20.13
CA SER A 108 -1.91 47.94 20.38
C SER A 108 -1.56 48.91 21.51
N LYS A 109 -0.54 48.61 22.32
CA LYS A 109 -0.09 49.50 23.39
C LYS A 109 0.79 50.59 22.74
N PRO A 110 0.39 51.87 22.74
CA PRO A 110 1.23 52.92 22.19
C PRO A 110 2.56 52.95 22.95
N ARG A 111 3.66 53.08 22.21
CA ARG A 111 5.01 53.28 22.76
C ARG A 111 4.91 54.43 23.75
N SER A 112 4.96 54.14 25.04
CA SER A 112 5.06 55.19 26.05
C SER A 112 6.40 55.87 25.79
N SER A 113 6.33 57.04 25.14
CA SER A 113 7.46 57.91 24.90
C SER A 113 8.11 58.23 26.24
N MET A 114 9.39 57.89 26.38
CA MET A 114 10.31 58.62 27.25
C MET A 114 10.53 60.02 26.67
#